data_AF-A0A4W5PAE6-F1
#
_entry.id   AF-A0A4W5PAE6-F1
#
_cell.length_a   1.000
_cell.length_b   1.000
_cell.length_c   1.000
_cell.angle_alpha   90.00
_cell.angle_beta   90.00
_cell.angle_gamma   90.00
#
_symmetry.space_group_name_H-M   'P 1'
#
loop_
_entity.id
_entity.type
_entity.pdbx_description
1 polymer ?
#
loop_
_entity_poly.entity_id
_entity_poly.type
_entity_poly.pdbx_seq_one_letter_code
_entity_poly.pdbx_strand_id
1 'polypeptide(L)'
;MFIGDMDKVVSLLLSLSGRLLRVESSLDNLEPETGHYERLPLLEKKRQLLVQLSEAQDLKEHVDRREQVVGRVLRRCLSPEQHRDYSHYVKMKAALLVEQRQLEDKIRLGEEQLRGLRESLGAGVMESGL
;
A
#
# COMPACT_ATOMS: atom_id res chain seq x y z
N MET A 1 -14.62 -2.66 -14.56
CA MET A 1 -15.92 -2.81 -13.84
C MET A 1 -15.73 -2.18 -12.48
N PHE A 2 -16.68 -1.39 -11.96
CA PHE A 2 -16.50 -0.54 -10.75
C PHE A 2 -15.76 -1.24 -9.61
N ILE A 3 -16.25 -2.40 -9.17
CA ILE A 3 -15.66 -3.16 -8.05
C ILE A 3 -14.21 -3.56 -8.31
N GLY A 4 -13.88 -4.05 -9.51
CA GLY A 4 -12.50 -4.40 -9.86
C GLY A 4 -11.59 -3.18 -10.02
N ASP A 5 -12.15 -2.04 -10.44
CA ASP A 5 -11.39 -0.79 -10.56
C ASP A 5 -11.10 -0.21 -9.16
N MET A 6 -12.03 -0.34 -8.21
CA MET A 6 -11.82 -0.06 -6.80
C MET A 6 -10.69 -0.89 -6.20
N ASP A 7 -10.69 -2.21 -6.43
CA ASP A 7 -9.65 -3.11 -5.91
C ASP A 7 -8.25 -2.69 -6.40
N LYS A 8 -8.14 -2.39 -7.70
CA LYS A 8 -6.89 -1.95 -8.31
C LYS A 8 -6.41 -0.61 -7.76
N VAL A 9 -7.30 0.37 -7.64
CA VAL A 9 -6.93 1.71 -7.16
C VAL A 9 -6.52 1.70 -5.69
N VAL A 10 -7.25 0.97 -4.83
CA VAL A 10 -6.87 0.81 -3.42
C VAL A 10 -5.51 0.11 -3.31
N SER A 11 -5.29 -0.96 -4.07
CA SER A 11 -4.00 -1.67 -4.09
C SER A 11 -2.84 -0.77 -4.56
N LEU A 12 -3.07 0.05 -5.58
CA LEU A 12 -2.10 1.01 -6.09
C LEU A 12 -1.75 2.07 -5.03
N LEU A 13 -2.74 2.67 -4.39
CA LEU A 13 -2.56 3.67 -3.33
C LEU A 13 -1.77 3.12 -2.15
N LEU A 14 -2.09 1.91 -1.69
CA LEU A 14 -1.37 1.26 -0.59
C LEU A 14 0.07 0.94 -0.98
N SER A 15 0.30 0.42 -2.19
CA SER A 15 1.64 0.14 -2.71
C SER A 15 2.50 1.41 -2.84
N LEU A 16 1.93 2.49 -3.35
CA LEU A 16 2.59 3.80 -3.44
C LEU A 16 2.94 4.37 -2.07
N SER A 17 1.97 4.37 -1.14
CA SER A 17 2.15 4.87 0.23
C SER A 17 3.22 4.08 0.96
N GLY A 18 3.21 2.75 0.85
CA GLY A 18 4.23 1.89 1.44
C GLY A 18 5.63 2.10 0.83
N ARG A 19 5.72 2.36 -0.48
CA ARG A 19 7.00 2.71 -1.13
C ARG A 19 7.51 4.07 -0.66
N LEU A 20 6.62 5.06 -0.53
CA LEU A 20 6.96 6.39 -0.05
C LEU A 20 7.49 6.31 1.39
N LEU A 21 6.77 5.65 2.28
CA LEU A 21 7.18 5.48 3.68
C LEU A 21 8.57 4.83 3.81
N ARG A 22 8.88 3.83 2.98
CA ARG A 22 10.22 3.22 2.95
C ARG A 22 11.29 4.20 2.49
N VAL A 23 11.02 5.01 1.45
CA VAL A 23 11.97 6.03 0.98
C VAL A 23 12.19 7.11 2.05
N GLU A 24 11.12 7.52 2.75
CA GLU A 24 11.22 8.46 3.87
C GLU A 24 12.03 7.87 5.02
N SER A 25 11.76 6.62 5.40
CA SER A 25 12.55 5.92 6.42
C SER A 25 14.01 5.78 6.03
N SER A 26 14.32 5.51 4.76
CA SER A 26 15.70 5.48 4.27
C SER A 26 16.36 6.85 4.35
N LEU A 27 15.65 7.93 3.98
CA LEU A 27 16.15 9.31 4.08
C LEU A 27 16.43 9.74 5.52
N ASP A 28 15.58 9.33 6.46
CA ASP A 28 15.72 9.64 7.90
C ASP A 28 16.89 8.89 8.54
N ASN A 29 17.22 7.70 8.03
CA ASN A 29 18.32 6.86 8.53
C ASN A 29 19.68 7.12 7.85
N LEU A 30 19.77 8.07 6.90
CA LEU A 30 21.05 8.40 6.26
C LEU A 30 22.00 9.09 7.24
N GLU A 31 23.23 8.58 7.35
CA GLU A 31 24.29 9.24 8.11
C GLU A 31 24.65 10.60 7.49
N PRO A 32 24.86 11.66 8.30
CA PRO A 32 25.17 13.01 7.82
C PRO A 32 26.45 13.08 6.97
N GLU A 33 27.46 12.28 7.31
CA GLU A 33 28.82 12.40 6.74
C GLU A 33 29.01 11.58 5.45
N THR A 34 28.27 10.49 5.29
CA THR A 34 28.44 9.49 4.20
C THR A 34 27.22 9.40 3.27
N GLY A 35 26.04 9.85 3.71
CA GLY A 35 24.77 9.73 2.99
C GLY A 35 24.54 10.77 1.88
N HIS A 36 25.46 11.72 1.66
CA HIS A 36 25.29 12.81 0.70
C HIS A 36 25.06 12.32 -0.75
N TYR A 37 25.73 11.23 -1.15
CA TYR A 37 25.61 10.68 -2.50
C TYR A 37 24.26 9.99 -2.74
N GLU A 38 23.70 9.35 -1.71
CA GLU A 38 22.43 8.61 -1.80
C GLU A 38 21.19 9.49 -1.55
N ARG A 39 21.38 10.63 -0.87
CA ARG A 39 20.29 11.55 -0.51
C ARG A 39 19.58 12.13 -1.72
N LEU A 40 20.33 12.60 -2.73
CA LEU A 40 19.74 13.23 -3.93
C LEU A 40 18.85 12.25 -4.74
N PRO A 41 19.31 11.03 -5.09
CA PRO A 41 18.46 10.02 -5.73
C PRO A 41 17.20 9.69 -4.93
N LEU A 42 17.30 9.58 -3.60
CA LEU A 42 16.16 9.27 -2.74
C LEU A 42 15.14 10.42 -2.69
N LEU A 43 15.59 11.68 -2.70
CA LEU A 43 14.71 12.84 -2.78
C LEU A 43 13.97 12.92 -4.12
N GLU A 44 14.65 12.66 -5.23
CA GLU A 44 14.00 12.63 -6.55
C GLU A 44 12.98 11.47 -6.63
N LYS A 45 13.33 10.31 -6.07
CA LYS A 45 12.40 9.18 -5.96
C LYS A 45 11.18 9.51 -5.08
N LYS A 46 11.38 10.21 -3.96
CA LYS A 46 10.28 10.71 -3.11
C LYS A 46 9.36 11.64 -3.90
N ARG A 47 9.92 12.59 -4.63
CA ARG A 47 9.17 13.52 -5.48
C ARG A 47 8.34 12.77 -6.53
N GLN A 48 8.92 11.79 -7.22
CA GLN A 48 8.21 10.97 -8.21
C GLN A 48 7.07 10.17 -7.57
N LEU A 49 7.28 9.58 -6.39
CA LEU A 49 6.23 8.86 -5.67
C LEU A 49 5.08 9.76 -5.23
N LEU A 50 5.36 11.01 -4.83
CA LEU A 50 4.32 11.99 -4.50
C LEU A 50 3.47 12.36 -5.73
N VAL A 51 4.08 12.54 -6.90
CA VAL A 51 3.34 12.76 -8.16
C VAL A 51 2.46 11.56 -8.48
N GLN A 52 3.01 10.34 -8.41
CA GLN A 52 2.23 9.11 -8.63
C GLN A 52 1.07 8.94 -7.63
N LEU A 53 1.26 9.36 -6.37
CA LEU A 53 0.20 9.36 -5.37
C LEU A 53 -0.92 10.33 -5.74
N SER A 54 -0.58 11.53 -6.21
CA SER A 54 -1.56 12.49 -6.71
C SER A 54 -2.36 11.90 -7.87
N GLU A 55 -1.69 11.32 -8.87
CA GLU A 55 -2.36 10.67 -10.01
C GLU A 55 -3.26 9.50 -9.56
N ALA A 56 -2.81 8.71 -8.58
CA ALA A 56 -3.61 7.63 -8.01
C ALA A 56 -4.83 8.14 -7.21
N GLN A 57 -4.73 9.32 -6.57
CA GLN A 57 -5.85 9.98 -5.92
C GLN A 57 -6.89 10.44 -6.95
N ASP A 58 -6.48 10.98 -8.09
CA ASP A 58 -7.39 11.33 -9.19
C ASP A 58 -8.15 10.09 -9.68
N LEU A 59 -7.44 8.97 -9.88
CA LEU A 59 -8.07 7.69 -10.24
C LEU A 59 -9.09 7.24 -9.19
N LYS A 60 -8.79 7.43 -7.90
CA LYS A 60 -9.73 7.15 -6.82
C LYS A 60 -10.98 8.00 -6.91
N GLU A 61 -10.85 9.31 -7.16
CA GLU A 61 -12.03 10.15 -7.36
C GLU A 61 -12.88 9.71 -8.55
N HIS A 62 -12.25 9.29 -9.65
CA HIS A 62 -12.98 8.75 -10.80
C HIS A 62 -13.74 7.47 -10.45
N VAL A 63 -13.14 6.58 -9.66
CA VAL A 63 -13.81 5.37 -9.15
C VAL A 63 -14.95 5.73 -8.20
N ASP A 64 -14.76 6.69 -7.30
CA ASP A 64 -15.76 7.14 -6.34
C ASP A 64 -16.95 7.82 -7.06
N ARG A 65 -16.69 8.63 -8.09
CA ARG A 65 -17.76 9.18 -8.94
C ARG A 65 -18.57 8.09 -9.63
N ARG A 66 -17.90 7.02 -10.09
CA ARG A 66 -18.57 5.86 -10.69
C ARG A 66 -19.36 5.05 -9.68
N GLU A 67 -18.86 4.89 -8.45
CA GLU A 67 -19.57 4.29 -7.32
C GLU A 67 -20.92 4.97 -7.13
N GLN A 68 -20.91 6.31 -7.05
CA GLN A 68 -22.13 7.08 -6.83
C GLN A 68 -23.14 6.91 -7.98
N VAL A 69 -22.68 6.86 -9.23
CA VAL A 69 -23.55 6.61 -10.39
C VAL A 69 -24.17 5.22 -10.30
N VAL A 70 -23.37 4.19 -10.03
CA VAL A 70 -23.86 2.81 -9.87
C VAL A 70 -24.85 2.73 -8.71
N GLY A 71 -24.52 3.33 -7.56
CA GLY A 71 -25.39 3.38 -6.39
C GLY A 71 -26.73 4.06 -6.65
N ARG A 72 -26.75 5.13 -7.47
CA ARG A 72 -28.00 5.80 -7.89
C ARG A 72 -28.84 4.93 -8.82
N VAL A 73 -28.23 4.22 -9.75
CA VAL A 73 -28.93 3.30 -10.66
C VAL A 73 -29.52 2.13 -9.87
N LEU A 74 -28.72 1.50 -9.00
CA LEU A 74 -29.15 0.38 -8.17
C LEU A 74 -30.29 0.75 -7.22
N ARG A 75 -30.32 1.98 -6.69
CA ARG A 75 -31.44 2.46 -5.85
C ARG A 75 -32.80 2.40 -6.57
N ARG A 76 -32.83 2.48 -7.90
CA ARG A 76 -34.08 2.40 -8.68
C ARG A 76 -34.52 0.96 -8.93
N CYS A 77 -33.63 -0.01 -8.78
CA CYS A 77 -33.86 -1.41 -9.11
C CYS A 77 -33.92 -2.32 -7.88
N LEU A 78 -33.44 -1.85 -6.73
CA LEU A 78 -33.33 -2.62 -5.48
C LEU A 78 -34.30 -2.10 -4.42
N SER A 79 -34.72 -3.00 -3.54
CA SER A 79 -35.40 -2.60 -2.29
C SER A 79 -34.45 -1.78 -1.39
N PRO A 80 -34.98 -1.00 -0.44
CA PRO A 80 -34.15 -0.23 0.49
C PRO A 80 -33.17 -1.09 1.31
N GLU A 81 -33.56 -2.31 1.65
CA GLU A 81 -32.71 -3.28 2.36
C GLU A 81 -31.55 -3.74 1.48
N GLN A 82 -31.84 -4.22 0.27
CA GLN A 82 -30.81 -4.63 -0.69
C GLN A 82 -29.86 -3.48 -1.07
N HIS A 83 -30.35 -2.24 -1.16
CA HIS A 83 -29.50 -1.07 -1.41
C HIS A 83 -28.56 -0.78 -0.24
N ARG A 84 -29.04 -0.96 1.00
CA ARG A 84 -28.23 -0.85 2.21
C ARG A 84 -27.17 -1.94 2.23
N ASP A 85 -27.52 -3.18 1.91
CA ASP A 85 -26.59 -4.31 1.86
C ASP A 85 -25.51 -4.11 0.80
N TYR A 86 -25.88 -3.64 -0.40
CA TYR A 86 -24.91 -3.25 -1.44
C TYR A 86 -23.93 -2.18 -0.93
N SER A 87 -24.46 -1.12 -0.32
CA SER A 87 -23.64 -0.02 0.20
C SER A 87 -22.70 -0.49 1.31
N HIS A 88 -23.18 -1.39 2.17
CA HIS A 88 -22.36 -2.02 3.20
C HIS A 88 -21.28 -2.91 2.59
N TYR A 89 -21.61 -3.75 1.61
CA TYR A 89 -20.67 -4.61 0.90
C TYR A 89 -19.53 -3.80 0.28
N VAL A 90 -19.81 -2.71 -0.43
CA VAL A 90 -18.77 -1.88 -1.07
C VAL A 90 -17.80 -1.30 -0.03
N LYS A 91 -18.32 -0.76 1.07
CA LYS A 91 -17.51 -0.22 2.17
C LYS A 91 -16.67 -1.31 2.83
N MET A 92 -17.29 -2.45 3.15
CA MET A 92 -16.62 -3.56 3.80
C MET A 92 -15.52 -4.14 2.90
N LYS A 93 -15.78 -4.29 1.61
CA LYS A 93 -14.79 -4.77 0.65
C LYS A 93 -13.56 -3.85 0.58
N ALA A 94 -13.75 -2.54 0.59
CA ALA A 94 -12.63 -1.59 0.64
C ALA A 94 -11.84 -1.67 1.96
N ALA A 95 -12.53 -1.79 3.10
CA ALA A 95 -11.90 -1.92 4.41
C ALA A 95 -11.07 -3.22 4.53
N LEU A 96 -11.66 -4.36 4.15
CA LEU A 96 -11.01 -5.66 4.17
C LEU A 96 -9.78 -5.70 3.25
N LEU A 97 -9.82 -5.01 2.10
CA LEU A 97 -8.67 -4.93 1.21
C LEU A 97 -7.49 -4.18 1.84
N VAL A 98 -7.78 -3.10 2.57
CA VAL A 98 -6.76 -2.37 3.33
C VAL A 98 -6.19 -3.24 4.45
N GLU A 99 -7.04 -3.91 5.23
CA GLU A 99 -6.63 -4.81 6.30
C GLU A 99 -5.78 -5.97 5.79
N GLN A 100 -6.22 -6.63 4.71
CA GLN A 100 -5.48 -7.70 4.06
C GLN A 100 -4.08 -7.21 3.67
N ARG A 101 -3.97 -6.03 3.05
CA ARG A 101 -2.68 -5.50 2.61
C ARG A 101 -1.75 -5.19 3.79
N GLN A 102 -2.28 -4.65 4.89
CA GLN A 102 -1.50 -4.41 6.10
C GLN A 102 -1.00 -5.71 6.72
N LEU A 103 -1.82 -6.77 6.70
CA LEU A 103 -1.40 -8.10 7.17
C LEU A 103 -0.31 -8.69 6.27
N GLU A 104 -0.45 -8.59 4.95
CA GLU A 104 0.58 -9.01 3.99
C GLU A 104 1.92 -8.30 4.23
N ASP A 105 1.91 -6.98 4.43
CA ASP A 105 3.11 -6.20 4.69
C ASP A 105 3.76 -6.60 6.04
N LYS A 106 2.96 -6.88 7.08
CA LYS A 106 3.46 -7.41 8.37
C LYS A 106 4.08 -8.80 8.25
N ILE A 107 3.42 -9.70 7.52
CA ILE A 107 3.94 -11.05 7.26
C ILE A 107 5.28 -10.95 6.55
N ARG A 108 5.34 -10.17 5.47
CA ARG A 108 6.57 -9.98 4.69
C ARG A 108 7.71 -9.42 5.55
N LEU A 109 7.44 -8.41 6.39
CA LEU A 109 8.45 -7.87 7.30
C LEU A 109 8.95 -8.94 8.28
N GLY A 110 8.05 -9.74 8.84
CA GLY A 110 8.41 -10.86 9.72
C GLY A 110 9.29 -11.90 9.01
N GLU A 111 8.98 -12.22 7.75
CA GLU A 111 9.79 -13.14 6.94
C GLU A 111 11.18 -12.59 6.61
N GLU A 112 11.29 -11.29 6.30
CA GLU A 112 12.55 -10.58 6.08
C GLU A 112 13.42 -10.60 7.36
N GLN A 113 12.82 -10.33 8.51
CA GLN A 113 13.50 -10.37 9.82
C GLN A 113 13.98 -11.78 10.19
N LEU A 114 13.13 -12.80 10.02
CA LEU A 114 13.49 -14.19 10.29
C LEU A 114 14.64 -14.66 9.40
N ARG A 115 14.66 -14.23 8.13
CA ARG A 115 15.74 -14.54 7.19
C ARG A 115 17.06 -13.91 7.63
N GLY A 116 17.06 -12.61 7.95
CA GLY A 116 18.25 -11.92 8.43
C GLY A 116 18.82 -12.56 9.71
N LEU A 117 17.96 -12.93 10.66
CA LEU A 117 18.40 -13.64 11.87
C LEU A 117 19.02 -15.00 11.55
N ARG A 118 18.43 -15.79 10.65
CA ARG A 118 18.98 -17.09 10.23
C ARG A 118 20.35 -16.94 9.55
N GLU A 119 20.53 -15.91 8.74
CA GLU A 119 21.81 -15.60 8.10
C GLU A 119 22.87 -15.21 9.14
N SER A 120 22.54 -14.35 10.12
CA SER A 120 23.47 -13.99 11.20
C SER A 120 23.84 -15.19 12.10
N LEU A 121 22.86 -16.03 12.44
CA LEU A 121 23.09 -17.26 13.21
C LEU A 121 23.93 -18.28 12.42
N GLY A 122 23.66 -18.46 11.13
CA GLY A 122 24.44 -19.35 10.25
C GLY A 122 25.87 -18.86 10.03
N ALA A 123 26.09 -17.55 9.94
CA ALA A 123 27.42 -16.94 9.87
C ALA A 123 28.21 -17.13 11.19
N GLY A 124 27.54 -17.00 12.34
CA GLY A 124 28.18 -17.19 13.66
C GLY A 124 28.65 -18.63 13.93
N VAL A 125 28.04 -19.64 13.31
CA VAL A 125 28.48 -21.05 13.42
C VAL A 125 29.71 -21.34 12.54
N MET A 126 29.91 -20.58 11.45
CA MET A 126 31.10 -20.71 10.59
C MET A 126 32.32 -19.98 11.16
N GLU A 127 32.14 -18.91 11.94
CA GLU A 127 33.24 -18.19 12.62
C GLU A 127 33.74 -18.86 13.91
N SER A 128 32.96 -19.76 14.51
CA SER A 128 33.35 -20.49 15.74
C SER A 128 33.97 -21.86 15.48
N GLY A 129 34.25 -22.20 14.22
CA GLY A 129 34.85 -23.47 13.78
C GLY A 129 36.29 -23.38 13.24
N LEU A 130 36.98 -22.26 13.44
CA LEU A 130 38.42 -22.06 13.15
C LEU A 130 39.17 -21.78 14.45
#